data_AF-A0A9E1IWP8-F1
#
_entry.id   AF-A0A9E1IWP8-F1
#
_cell.length_a   1.000
_cell.length_b   1.000
_cell.length_c   1.000
_cell.angle_alpha   90.00
_cell.angle_beta   90.00
_cell.angle_gamma   90.00
#
_symmetry.space_group_name_H-M   'P 1'
#
loop_
_entity.id
_entity.type
_entity.pdbx_description
1 polymer ?
#
loop_
_entity_poly.entity_id
_entity_poly.type
_entity_poly.pdbx_seq_one_letter_code
_entity_poly.pdbx_strand_id
1 'polypeptide(L)'
;MDRYKPKKHKIPVKAIGEHCKECMGGKDSQGYKKRIAECPSPDCALFNFRFGKNPNHKQKLSDLQKKTLADRGMNSSLIQRAVGKSQPNLNDQDLVDT
;
A
#
# COMPACT_ATOMS: atom_id res chain seq x y z
N MET A 1 24.53 1.46 17.45
CA MET A 1 24.97 1.98 16.15
C MET A 1 24.38 1.10 15.05
N ASP A 2 23.50 1.60 14.17
CA ASP A 2 23.73 1.59 12.71
C ASP A 2 22.66 2.42 11.94
N ARG A 3 22.07 3.44 12.60
CA ARG A 3 20.90 4.19 12.07
C ARG A 3 21.12 4.85 10.69
N TYR A 4 22.37 5.18 10.38
CA TYR A 4 22.79 5.85 9.14
C TYR A 4 22.75 4.94 7.90
N LYS A 5 22.84 3.61 8.07
CA LYS A 5 22.92 2.69 6.91
C LYS A 5 21.55 2.50 6.24
N PRO A 6 21.48 2.51 4.90
CA PRO A 6 20.24 2.24 4.17
C PRO A 6 19.74 0.82 4.44
N LYS A 7 18.43 0.68 4.65
CA LYS A 7 17.79 -0.61 4.93
C LYS A 7 17.46 -1.36 3.63
N LYS A 8 17.99 -2.58 3.49
CA LYS A 8 17.62 -3.46 2.37
C LYS A 8 16.18 -3.96 2.56
N HIS A 9 15.37 -3.85 1.52
CA HIS A 9 13.98 -4.29 1.52
C HIS A 9 13.71 -5.28 0.39
N LYS A 10 12.96 -6.35 0.69
CA LYS A 10 12.49 -7.31 -0.34
C LYS A 10 11.36 -6.75 -1.20
N ILE A 11 10.58 -5.82 -0.65
CA ILE A 11 9.43 -5.21 -1.33
C ILE A 11 9.93 -4.04 -2.19
N PRO A 12 9.70 -4.05 -3.53
CA PRO A 12 10.24 -3.04 -4.43
C PRO A 12 9.94 -1.60 -4.03
N VAL A 13 8.69 -1.28 -3.68
CA VAL A 13 8.31 0.08 -3.23
C VAL A 13 9.10 0.54 -2.00
N LYS A 14 9.38 -0.37 -1.06
CA LYS A 14 10.17 -0.03 0.13
C LYS A 14 11.65 0.17 -0.22
N ALA A 15 12.18 -0.62 -1.14
CA ALA A 15 13.56 -0.50 -1.61
C ALA A 15 13.79 0.80 -2.38
N ILE A 16 12.91 1.11 -3.34
CA ILE A 16 12.93 2.36 -4.10
C ILE A 16 12.78 3.56 -3.15
N GLY A 17 11.81 3.50 -2.23
CA GLY A 17 11.62 4.57 -1.25
C GLY A 17 12.82 4.77 -0.33
N GLU A 18 13.57 3.72 0.00
CA GLU A 18 14.82 3.85 0.75
C GLU A 18 15.92 4.50 -0.09
N HIS A 19 16.08 4.09 -1.35
CA HIS A 19 17.02 4.70 -2.28
C HIS A 19 16.75 6.21 -2.47
N CYS A 20 15.47 6.60 -2.64
CA CYS A 20 15.11 8.01 -2.78
C CYS A 20 15.44 8.83 -1.51
N LYS A 21 15.35 8.23 -0.31
CA LYS A 21 15.78 8.92 0.93
C LYS A 21 17.28 9.14 0.92
N GLU A 22 18.05 8.13 0.56
CA GLU A 22 19.51 8.21 0.50
C GLU A 22 19.96 9.26 -0.53
N CYS A 23 19.41 9.20 -1.74
CA CYS A 23 19.67 10.16 -2.83
C CYS A 23 19.37 11.61 -2.43
N MET A 24 18.29 11.87 -1.68
CA MET A 24 17.89 13.22 -1.27
C MET A 24 18.52 13.73 0.05
N GLY A 25 19.57 13.06 0.56
CA GLY A 25 20.32 13.51 1.74
C GLY A 25 20.05 12.70 3.02
N GLY A 26 19.71 11.43 2.90
CA GLY A 26 19.67 10.47 4.00
C GLY A 26 18.40 10.49 4.87
N LYS A 27 18.32 9.54 5.80
CA LYS A 27 17.18 9.33 6.71
C LYS A 27 17.08 10.32 7.86
N ASP A 28 18.22 10.85 8.31
CA ASP A 28 18.31 11.71 9.49
C ASP A 28 17.89 13.15 9.20
N SER A 29 17.76 13.49 7.92
CA SER A 29 17.28 14.79 7.52
C SER A 29 15.75 14.80 7.57
N GLN A 30 15.21 15.60 8.48
CA GLN A 30 13.77 15.81 8.62
C GLN A 30 13.15 16.19 7.25
N GLY A 31 11.92 15.76 7.00
CA GLY A 31 11.22 16.13 5.76
C GLY A 31 11.70 15.43 4.47
N TYR A 32 12.31 14.24 4.56
CA TYR A 32 12.66 13.44 3.36
C TYR A 32 11.46 13.25 2.42
N LYS A 33 10.24 13.10 2.95
CA LYS A 33 9.01 12.96 2.15
C LYS A 33 8.80 14.17 1.23
N LYS A 34 8.97 15.38 1.75
CA LYS A 34 8.83 16.63 1.00
C LYS A 34 9.88 16.71 -0.11
N ARG A 35 11.14 16.43 0.21
CA ARG A 35 12.24 16.42 -0.77
C ARG A 35 12.04 15.39 -1.89
N ILE A 36 11.58 14.19 -1.57
CA ILE A 36 11.29 13.17 -2.60
C ILE A 36 10.12 13.63 -3.50
N ALA A 37 9.13 14.35 -2.95
CA ALA A 37 8.04 14.93 -3.72
C ALA A 37 8.52 16.03 -4.66
N GLU A 38 9.35 16.94 -4.15
CA GLU A 38 9.93 18.08 -4.85
C GLU A 38 11.22 17.72 -5.64
N CYS A 39 11.48 16.43 -5.85
CA CYS A 39 12.66 15.97 -6.58
C CYS A 39 12.66 16.56 -8.01
N PRO A 40 13.73 17.27 -8.43
CA PRO A 40 13.76 17.99 -9.70
C PRO A 40 14.19 17.12 -10.89
N SER A 41 14.34 15.80 -10.73
CA SER A 41 14.86 14.89 -11.76
C SER A 41 13.75 14.02 -12.38
N PRO A 42 12.95 14.56 -13.34
CA PRO A 42 11.88 13.80 -13.97
C PRO A 42 12.38 12.61 -14.79
N ASP A 43 13.60 12.69 -15.32
CA ASP A 43 14.22 11.65 -16.14
C ASP A 43 14.86 10.52 -15.32
N CYS A 44 14.82 10.61 -13.98
CA CYS A 44 15.27 9.53 -13.13
C CYS A 44 14.44 8.26 -13.40
N ALA A 45 15.11 7.13 -13.63
CA ALA A 45 14.46 5.84 -13.87
C ALA A 45 13.49 5.42 -12.76
N LEU A 46 13.70 5.92 -11.53
CA LEU A 46 12.85 5.63 -10.36
C LEU A 46 11.76 6.68 -10.12
N PHE A 47 11.77 7.80 -10.86
CA PHE A 47 10.91 8.96 -10.62
C PHE A 47 9.44 8.53 -10.49
N ASN A 48 8.92 7.80 -11.48
CA ASN A 48 7.51 7.40 -11.48
C ASN A 48 7.15 6.38 -10.40
N PHE A 49 8.13 5.67 -9.86
CA PHE A 49 7.94 4.58 -8.90
C PHE A 49 8.10 5.03 -7.43
N ARG A 50 8.62 6.23 -7.19
CA ARG A 50 9.01 6.73 -5.85
C ARG A 50 7.90 6.79 -4.81
N PHE A 51 6.64 6.80 -5.27
CA PHE A 51 5.44 6.78 -4.41
C PHE A 51 4.66 5.46 -4.45
N GLY A 52 5.29 4.38 -4.93
CA GLY A 52 4.65 3.06 -5.01
C GLY A 52 3.64 2.93 -6.14
N LYS A 53 3.49 3.94 -6.99
CA LYS A 53 2.74 3.84 -8.24
C LYS A 53 3.64 3.24 -9.31
N ASN A 54 3.18 2.19 -9.96
CA ASN A 54 3.87 1.62 -11.12
C ASN A 54 3.04 1.94 -12.39
N PRO A 55 3.48 2.85 -13.28
CA PRO A 55 2.76 3.19 -14.50
C PRO A 55 2.51 2.00 -15.44
N ASN A 56 3.38 0.99 -15.37
CA ASN A 56 3.34 -0.20 -16.21
C ASN A 56 2.43 -1.29 -15.62
N HIS A 57 2.07 -1.18 -14.34
CA HIS A 57 1.18 -2.13 -13.69
C HIS A 57 -0.28 -1.77 -13.95
N LYS A 58 -0.79 -2.16 -15.12
CA LYS A 58 -2.20 -2.04 -15.49
C LYS A 58 -2.87 -3.41 -15.35
N GLN A 59 -3.70 -3.58 -14.32
CA GLN A 59 -4.54 -4.77 -14.22
C GLN A 59 -5.74 -4.62 -15.16
N LYS A 60 -5.82 -5.48 -16.19
CA LYS A 60 -7.02 -5.63 -17.01
C LYS A 60 -7.96 -6.61 -16.29
N LEU A 61 -8.88 -6.08 -15.50
CA LEU A 61 -9.87 -6.88 -14.77
C LEU A 61 -11.18 -6.94 -15.58
N SER A 62 -11.79 -8.13 -15.64
CA SER A 62 -13.16 -8.27 -16.12
C SER A 62 -14.14 -7.65 -15.11
N ASP A 63 -15.37 -7.38 -15.53
CA ASP A 63 -16.37 -6.75 -14.64
C ASP A 63 -16.72 -7.64 -13.45
N LEU A 64 -16.72 -8.97 -13.64
CA LEU A 64 -16.87 -9.92 -12.56
C LEU A 64 -15.70 -9.85 -11.56
N GLN A 65 -14.46 -9.77 -12.07
CA GLN A 65 -13.28 -9.63 -11.21
C GLN A 65 -13.30 -8.29 -10.44
N LYS A 66 -13.73 -7.20 -11.08
CA LYS A 66 -13.91 -5.91 -10.38
C LYS A 66 -14.95 -6.02 -9.27
N LYS A 67 -16.10 -6.65 -9.54
CA LYS A 67 -17.17 -6.87 -8.54
C LYS A 67 -16.66 -7.69 -7.36
N THR A 68 -16.01 -8.83 -7.60
CA THR A 68 -15.46 -9.66 -6.52
C THR A 68 -14.42 -8.94 -5.66
N LEU A 69 -13.57 -8.09 -6.25
CA LEU A 69 -12.60 -7.28 -5.50
C LEU A 69 -13.28 -6.18 -4.68
N ALA A 70 -14.32 -5.52 -5.24
CA ALA A 70 -15.12 -4.54 -4.52
C ALA A 70 -15.83 -5.19 -3.32
N ASP A 71 -16.45 -6.36 -3.53
CA ASP A 71 -17.11 -7.13 -2.48
C ASP A 71 -16.12 -7.53 -1.38
N ARG A 72 -14.92 -7.99 -1.73
CA ARG A 72 -13.85 -8.26 -0.75
C ARG A 72 -13.44 -7.02 0.03
N GLY A 73 -13.37 -5.86 -0.62
CA GLY A 73 -13.06 -4.59 0.03
C GLY A 73 -14.13 -4.21 1.06
N MET A 74 -15.41 -4.28 0.68
CA MET A 74 -16.56 -3.99 1.53
C MET A 74 -16.67 -4.96 2.72
N ASN A 75 -16.25 -6.20 2.54
CA ASN A 75 -16.23 -7.23 3.57
C ASN A 75 -14.95 -7.25 4.42
N SER A 76 -14.01 -6.33 4.18
CA SER A 76 -12.83 -6.22 5.03
C SER A 76 -13.21 -5.68 6.40
N SER A 77 -12.64 -6.25 7.46
CA SER A 77 -12.94 -5.88 8.85
C SER A 77 -12.66 -4.40 9.15
N LEU A 78 -11.67 -3.80 8.48
CA LEU A 78 -11.36 -2.38 8.60
C LEU A 78 -12.47 -1.49 8.02
N ILE A 79 -13.01 -1.85 6.86
CA ILE A 79 -14.09 -1.10 6.22
C ILE A 79 -15.39 -1.32 7.00
N GLN A 80 -15.72 -2.55 7.39
CA GLN A 80 -16.90 -2.85 8.22
C GLN A 80 -16.95 -2.03 9.51
N ARG A 81 -15.79 -1.87 10.17
CA ARG A 81 -15.62 -1.01 11.35
C ARG A 81 -15.85 0.47 11.03
N ALA A 82 -15.39 0.93 9.86
CA ALA A 82 -15.53 2.33 9.44
C ALA A 82 -16.96 2.70 9.02
N VAL A 83 -17.71 1.77 8.40
CA VAL A 83 -19.14 1.97 8.04
C VAL A 83 -20.11 1.62 9.18
N GLY A 84 -19.62 1.28 10.37
CA GLY A 84 -20.48 1.05 11.54
C GLY A 84 -21.38 -0.19 11.46
N LYS A 85 -21.04 -1.19 10.62
CA LYS A 85 -21.79 -2.45 10.59
C LYS A 85 -21.40 -3.30 11.80
N SER A 86 -22.34 -3.48 12.72
CA SER A 86 -22.27 -4.49 13.79
C SER A 86 -22.11 -5.88 13.16
N GLN A 87 -21.27 -6.73 13.77
CA GLN A 87 -21.10 -8.10 13.29
C GLN A 87 -22.46 -8.83 13.31
N PRO A 88 -22.77 -9.64 12.28
CA PRO A 88 -23.87 -10.60 12.42
C PRO A 88 -23.53 -11.53 13.58
N ASN A 89 -24.49 -11.67 14.47
CA ASN A 89 -24.39 -12.51 15.67
C ASN A 89 -24.07 -13.96 15.22
N LEU A 90 -22.95 -14.49 15.68
CA LEU A 90 -22.62 -15.91 15.58
C LEU A 90 -23.50 -16.66 16.59
N ASN A 91 -24.79 -16.78 16.30
CA ASN A 91 -25.72 -17.71 16.93
C ASN A 91 -26.89 -17.95 15.96
N ASP A 92 -26.62 -18.69 14.90
CA ASP A 92 -27.61 -19.54 14.24
C ASP A 92 -26.78 -20.69 13.65
N GLN A 93 -26.45 -21.63 14.52
CA GLN A 93 -26.00 -22.96 14.13
C GLN A 93 -27.25 -23.83 14.23
N ASP A 94 -27.63 -24.40 13.10
CA ASP A 94 -28.89 -25.07 12.83
C ASP A 94 -29.25 -26.16 13.85
N LEU A 95 -30.53 -26.20 14.24
CA LEU A 95 -31.21 -27.41 14.70
C LEU A 95 -32.71 -27.32 14.38
N VAL A 96 -33.01 -27.42 13.09
CA VAL A 96 -34.23 -28.07 12.60
C VAL A 96 -33.81 -29.43 12.02
N ASP A 97 -34.65 -30.43 12.27
CA ASP A 97 -34.60 -31.83 11.86
C ASP A 97 -33.78 -32.80 12.73
N THR A 98 -34.37 -33.24 13.86
CA THR A 98 -34.98 -34.58 14.00
C THR A 98 -35.90 -34.67 15.20
#